data_AF-A0A6C0DV71-F1
#
_entry.id   AF-A0A6C0DV71-F1
#
_cell.length_a   1.000
_cell.length_b   1.000
_cell.length_c   1.000
_cell.angle_alpha   90.00
_cell.angle_beta   90.00
_cell.angle_gamma   90.00
#
_symmetry.space_group_name_H-M   'P 1'
#
loop_
_entity.id
_entity.type
_entity.pdbx_description
1 polymer ?
#
loop_
_entity_poly.entity_id
_entity_poly.type
_entity_poly.pdbx_seq_one_letter_code
_entity_poly.pdbx_strand_id
1 'polypeptide(L)'
;MTYYLLPRTNPSIIKFINCESTDNIPGATISNSLSSFLYDIKGKLNNYPDLWDVFKKYTNPYEYIHSVPPYRKKNISKYKPLSRSYFKMIEMINLFDIKYVTKPAINAFHLAEGPGGFIEAILNIRQCPQDKYIGMTILDDISDPNIPGWKKSNMFLKRNANVSIEAGADNTGNILSIANFKYCNEKYASSMDLITADGGFDFSFDFNNQEISIAQLLFGQVCYALIMQKQEGNFILKIFDCFMQHTIDIIYLLSAFYERVYIIKPNTSRYANSEKYIVCKGFIYSKNDSFYPLLLETFTKMIQLPQDKYIRRFLSIPIPYYFSIKLEELNSVFGQKQIENIHFTISFLEQRNKQDKIENLIKVNIQKCIQWCNRNNVEYNNMNNISQKSIDDDSHISEPEN
;
A
#
# COMPACT_ATOMS: atom_id res chain seq x y z
N MET A 1 -14.37 -6.14 -7.06
CA MET A 1 -13.00 -6.12 -6.53
C MET A 1 -12.31 -7.35 -7.06
N THR A 2 -11.08 -7.19 -7.51
CA THR A 2 -10.34 -8.27 -8.17
C THR A 2 -9.06 -8.51 -7.39
N TYR A 3 -8.85 -9.76 -7.01
CA TYR A 3 -7.62 -10.27 -6.43
C TYR A 3 -7.22 -11.51 -7.21
N TYR A 4 -5.95 -11.86 -7.16
CA TYR A 4 -5.43 -12.95 -7.97
C TYR A 4 -4.39 -13.73 -7.21
N LEU A 5 -4.52 -15.06 -7.26
CA LEU A 5 -3.56 -15.99 -6.69
C LEU A 5 -2.39 -16.18 -7.66
N LEU A 6 -1.18 -16.01 -7.15
CA LEU A 6 0.06 -16.29 -7.89
C LEU A 6 0.41 -17.78 -7.82
N PRO A 7 1.14 -18.30 -8.83
CA PRO A 7 1.69 -19.65 -8.75
C PRO A 7 2.65 -19.79 -7.57
N ARG A 8 2.56 -20.90 -6.84
CA ARG A 8 3.56 -21.25 -5.82
C ARG A 8 4.89 -21.56 -6.50
N THR A 9 5.99 -21.12 -5.89
CA THR A 9 7.34 -21.28 -6.44
C THR A 9 8.19 -22.18 -5.54
N ASN A 10 9.32 -22.67 -6.07
CA ASN A 10 10.14 -23.65 -5.36
C ASN A 10 10.94 -23.01 -4.21
N PRO A 11 10.83 -23.52 -2.97
CA PRO A 11 11.63 -23.06 -1.82
C PRO A 11 13.15 -23.00 -2.04
N SER A 12 13.67 -23.81 -2.97
CA SER A 12 15.08 -23.82 -3.37
C SER A 12 15.59 -22.48 -3.93
N ILE A 13 14.70 -21.51 -4.17
CA ILE A 13 15.06 -20.16 -4.63
C ILE A 13 15.97 -19.41 -3.64
N ILE A 14 15.93 -19.78 -2.34
CA ILE A 14 16.69 -19.10 -1.27
C ILE A 14 18.18 -18.96 -1.62
N LYS A 15 18.79 -20.00 -2.19
CA LYS A 15 20.22 -20.02 -2.53
C LYS A 15 20.62 -19.05 -3.66
N PHE A 16 19.63 -18.46 -4.32
CA PHE A 16 19.82 -17.53 -5.43
C PHE A 16 19.44 -16.09 -5.06
N ILE A 17 19.10 -15.82 -3.80
CA ILE A 17 18.89 -14.46 -3.31
C ILE A 17 20.22 -13.71 -3.41
N ASN A 18 20.24 -12.62 -4.18
CA ASN A 18 21.41 -11.77 -4.36
C ASN A 18 20.98 -10.38 -4.87
N CYS A 19 21.67 -9.32 -4.49
CA CYS A 19 21.39 -7.98 -4.98
C CYS A 19 22.32 -7.66 -6.16
N GLU A 20 21.76 -7.51 -7.36
CA GLU A 20 22.50 -7.09 -8.55
C GLU A 20 22.12 -5.66 -8.91
N SER A 21 23.15 -4.83 -9.14
CA SER A 21 22.98 -3.43 -9.55
C SER A 21 23.34 -3.22 -11.02
N THR A 22 23.02 -2.04 -11.53
CA THR A 22 23.33 -1.61 -12.88
C THR A 22 23.60 -0.11 -12.91
N ASP A 23 24.40 0.33 -13.89
CA ASP A 23 24.65 1.73 -14.21
C ASP A 23 23.46 2.42 -14.87
N ASN A 24 22.63 1.67 -15.58
CA ASN A 24 21.54 2.22 -16.36
C ASN A 24 20.23 2.20 -15.57
N ILE A 25 19.40 3.23 -15.76
CA ILE A 25 18.06 3.27 -15.20
C ILE A 25 17.29 2.01 -15.64
N PRO A 26 16.81 1.16 -14.69
CA PRO A 26 16.07 -0.05 -15.04
C PRO A 26 14.76 0.28 -15.76
N GLY A 27 14.51 -0.43 -16.87
CA GLY A 27 13.25 -0.36 -17.60
C GLY A 27 12.27 -1.46 -17.22
N ALA A 28 11.05 -1.36 -17.76
CA ALA A 28 10.10 -2.46 -17.73
C ALA A 28 10.69 -3.70 -18.42
N THR A 29 10.54 -4.87 -17.80
CA THR A 29 10.92 -6.17 -18.38
C THR A 29 9.72 -6.99 -18.81
N ILE A 30 8.54 -6.69 -18.26
CA ILE A 30 7.24 -7.27 -18.66
C ILE A 30 6.22 -6.15 -18.92
N SER A 31 5.16 -6.46 -19.67
CA SER A 31 4.06 -5.51 -19.92
C SER A 31 4.49 -4.17 -20.56
N ASN A 32 5.52 -4.19 -21.42
CA ASN A 32 6.15 -2.98 -21.99
C ASN A 32 5.18 -1.97 -22.61
N SER A 33 4.22 -2.43 -23.41
CA SER A 33 3.23 -1.53 -24.02
C SER A 33 2.35 -0.87 -22.98
N LEU A 34 1.88 -1.64 -21.99
CA LEU A 34 1.06 -1.11 -20.91
C LEU A 34 1.81 -0.09 -20.06
N SER A 35 3.07 -0.37 -19.70
CA SER A 35 3.88 0.59 -18.93
C SER A 35 4.06 1.89 -19.69
N SER A 36 4.32 1.83 -21.01
CA SER A 36 4.42 3.02 -21.87
C SER A 36 3.13 3.84 -21.84
N PHE A 37 1.97 3.22 -22.08
CA PHE A 37 0.68 3.93 -22.06
C PHE A 37 0.36 4.53 -20.69
N LEU A 38 0.71 3.84 -19.60
CA LEU A 38 0.53 4.35 -18.25
C LEU A 38 1.42 5.57 -17.97
N TYR A 39 2.69 5.53 -18.37
CA TYR A 39 3.60 6.66 -18.19
C TYR A 39 3.15 7.87 -19.01
N ASP A 40 2.72 7.65 -20.26
CA ASP A 40 2.23 8.71 -21.13
C ASP A 40 0.98 9.38 -20.54
N ILE A 41 0.00 8.60 -20.09
CA ILE A 41 -1.26 9.15 -19.57
C ILE A 41 -1.08 9.80 -18.18
N LYS A 42 -0.19 9.26 -17.33
CA LYS A 42 0.21 9.92 -16.07
C LYS A 42 0.90 11.25 -16.35
N GLY A 43 1.74 11.33 -17.37
CA GLY A 43 2.39 12.58 -17.79
C GLY A 43 1.41 13.68 -18.17
N LYS A 44 0.26 13.33 -18.77
CA LYS A 44 -0.81 14.29 -19.10
C LYS A 44 -1.45 14.95 -17.87
N LEU A 45 -1.33 14.36 -16.68
CA LEU A 45 -1.85 14.94 -15.44
C LEU A 45 -1.17 16.25 -15.07
N ASN A 46 0.09 16.45 -15.50
CA ASN A 46 0.86 17.67 -15.26
C ASN A 46 0.23 18.91 -15.90
N ASN A 47 -0.67 18.74 -16.87
CA ASN A 47 -1.42 19.83 -17.50
C ASN A 47 -2.60 20.32 -16.64
N TYR A 48 -2.98 19.59 -15.59
CA TYR A 48 -4.19 19.86 -14.79
C TYR A 48 -3.96 19.68 -13.27
N PRO A 49 -2.88 20.23 -12.66
CA PRO A 49 -2.51 19.89 -11.28
C PRO A 49 -3.63 20.17 -10.25
N ASP A 50 -4.19 21.38 -10.23
CA ASP A 50 -5.22 21.76 -9.26
C ASP A 50 -6.57 21.08 -9.55
N LEU A 51 -6.93 21.03 -10.83
CA LEU A 51 -8.20 20.45 -11.27
C LEU A 51 -8.23 18.93 -11.08
N TRP A 52 -7.10 18.24 -11.27
CA TRP A 52 -6.97 16.82 -10.99
C TRP A 52 -7.30 16.51 -9.54
N ASP A 53 -6.81 17.32 -8.61
CA ASP A 53 -6.97 17.10 -7.18
C ASP A 53 -8.42 17.20 -6.70
N VAL A 54 -9.21 18.02 -7.38
CA VAL A 54 -10.65 18.13 -7.20
C VAL A 54 -11.35 16.97 -7.92
N PHE A 55 -11.09 16.76 -9.20
CA PHE A 55 -11.87 15.85 -10.03
C PHE A 55 -11.62 14.37 -9.75
N LYS A 56 -10.41 14.00 -9.30
CA LYS A 56 -10.12 12.63 -8.85
C LYS A 56 -11.01 12.18 -7.70
N LYS A 57 -11.57 13.11 -6.91
CA LYS A 57 -12.51 12.79 -5.82
C LYS A 57 -13.89 12.39 -6.35
N TYR A 58 -14.34 13.00 -7.45
CA TYR A 58 -15.60 12.64 -8.12
C TYR A 58 -15.51 11.33 -8.87
N THR A 59 -14.37 11.07 -9.51
CA THR A 59 -14.19 9.88 -10.36
C THR A 59 -13.69 8.66 -9.58
N ASN A 60 -13.24 8.83 -8.33
CA ASN A 60 -12.92 7.73 -7.42
C ASN A 60 -14.19 7.21 -6.71
N PRO A 61 -14.65 5.98 -6.99
CA PRO A 61 -15.96 5.52 -6.53
C PRO A 61 -16.13 5.36 -5.02
N TYR A 62 -15.01 5.30 -4.28
CA TYR A 62 -14.98 5.03 -2.83
C TYR A 62 -14.39 6.19 -2.01
N GLU A 63 -14.22 7.38 -2.62
CA GLU A 63 -13.60 8.53 -1.96
C GLU A 63 -14.38 9.00 -0.71
N TYR A 64 -15.70 8.85 -0.71
CA TYR A 64 -16.57 9.37 0.34
C TYR A 64 -16.67 8.48 1.59
N ILE A 65 -15.97 7.33 1.62
CA ILE A 65 -15.84 6.54 2.85
C ILE A 65 -15.22 7.41 3.95
N HIS A 66 -14.11 8.08 3.64
CA HIS A 66 -13.37 8.93 4.57
C HIS A 66 -13.59 10.44 4.34
N SER A 67 -13.89 10.88 3.12
CA SER A 67 -14.11 12.29 2.80
C SER A 67 -15.59 12.67 2.83
N VAL A 68 -15.88 13.95 3.05
CA VAL A 68 -17.26 14.47 3.06
C VAL A 68 -17.72 14.66 1.61
N PRO A 69 -18.83 14.03 1.18
CA PRO A 69 -19.42 14.33 -0.13
C PRO A 69 -19.80 15.80 -0.23
N PRO A 70 -19.73 16.41 -1.43
CA PRO A 70 -20.20 17.78 -1.63
C PRO A 70 -21.66 17.96 -1.18
N TYR A 71 -21.95 19.14 -0.64
CA TYR A 71 -23.26 19.51 -0.09
C TYR A 71 -23.72 18.66 1.12
N ARG A 72 -22.82 17.89 1.73
CA ARG A 72 -23.08 17.09 2.95
C ARG A 72 -22.21 17.57 4.11
N LYS A 73 -22.59 17.18 5.34
CA LYS A 73 -21.89 17.57 6.58
C LYS A 73 -20.99 16.48 7.17
N LYS A 74 -21.15 15.24 6.73
CA LYS A 74 -20.47 14.06 7.27
C LYS A 74 -19.94 13.20 6.11
N ASN A 75 -18.89 12.45 6.38
CA ASN A 75 -18.43 11.36 5.52
C ASN A 75 -19.33 10.12 5.71
N ILE A 76 -19.19 9.12 4.84
CA ILE A 76 -20.04 7.93 4.88
C ILE A 76 -19.73 7.09 6.12
N SER A 77 -18.45 6.77 6.38
CA SER A 77 -18.05 6.09 7.61
C SER A 77 -18.35 6.95 8.84
N LYS A 78 -18.95 6.36 9.88
CA LYS A 78 -19.02 7.03 11.20
C LYS A 78 -17.67 7.04 11.90
N TYR A 79 -16.86 6.01 11.65
CA TYR A 79 -15.54 5.88 12.24
C TYR A 79 -14.55 6.84 11.57
N LYS A 80 -13.78 7.56 12.40
CA LYS A 80 -12.73 8.49 11.97
C LYS A 80 -11.37 7.94 12.41
N PRO A 81 -10.66 7.22 11.52
CA PRO A 81 -9.38 6.60 11.85
C PRO A 81 -8.22 7.61 11.85
N LEU A 82 -7.07 7.18 12.38
CA LEU A 82 -5.78 7.88 12.31
C LEU A 82 -5.36 8.19 10.87
N SER A 83 -5.66 7.29 9.95
CA SER A 83 -5.39 7.46 8.52
C SER A 83 -6.37 6.67 7.66
N ARG A 84 -6.40 6.99 6.36
CA ARG A 84 -7.22 6.28 5.37
C ARG A 84 -6.78 4.83 5.15
N SER A 85 -5.56 4.47 5.52
CA SER A 85 -5.06 3.09 5.36
C SER A 85 -5.85 2.10 6.22
N TYR A 86 -6.46 2.57 7.31
CA TYR A 86 -7.44 1.81 8.10
C TYR A 86 -8.45 1.06 7.24
N PHE A 87 -9.14 1.74 6.31
CA PHE A 87 -10.19 1.12 5.51
C PHE A 87 -9.65 0.08 4.54
N LYS A 88 -8.41 0.25 4.04
CA LYS A 88 -7.73 -0.76 3.22
C LYS A 88 -7.47 -2.03 4.01
N MET A 89 -7.02 -1.89 5.26
CA MET A 89 -6.77 -3.03 6.14
C MET A 89 -8.06 -3.76 6.51
N ILE A 90 -9.13 -3.03 6.88
CA ILE A 90 -10.46 -3.62 7.12
C ILE A 90 -10.90 -4.46 5.90
N GLU A 91 -10.76 -3.90 4.70
CA GLU A 91 -11.13 -4.56 3.45
C GLU A 91 -10.34 -5.85 3.21
N MET A 92 -9.01 -5.81 3.41
CA MET A 92 -8.14 -6.98 3.21
C MET A 92 -8.37 -8.07 4.27
N ILE A 93 -8.54 -7.69 5.55
CA ILE A 93 -8.80 -8.67 6.63
C ILE A 93 -10.10 -9.41 6.38
N ASN A 94 -11.17 -8.70 6.01
CA ASN A 94 -12.46 -9.31 5.76
C ASN A 94 -12.42 -10.21 4.52
N LEU A 95 -11.77 -9.77 3.44
CA LEU A 95 -11.71 -10.52 2.20
C LEU A 95 -10.90 -11.81 2.32
N PHE A 96 -9.73 -11.75 2.96
CA PHE A 96 -8.82 -12.89 3.06
C PHE A 96 -8.99 -13.67 4.36
N ASP A 97 -9.99 -13.35 5.17
CA ASP A 97 -10.27 -13.96 6.47
C ASP A 97 -9.03 -14.00 7.39
N ILE A 98 -8.37 -12.84 7.54
CA ILE A 98 -7.17 -12.67 8.39
C ILE A 98 -7.61 -12.16 9.78
N LYS A 99 -8.67 -12.76 10.33
CA LYS A 99 -9.26 -12.35 11.62
C LYS A 99 -8.61 -13.06 12.80
N TYR A 100 -7.97 -14.20 12.55
CA TYR A 100 -7.36 -15.08 13.57
C TYR A 100 -8.36 -15.48 14.69
N VAL A 101 -9.63 -15.71 14.36
CA VAL A 101 -10.72 -15.96 15.33
C VAL A 101 -10.40 -17.09 16.32
N THR A 102 -9.63 -18.09 15.90
CA THR A 102 -9.26 -19.26 16.72
C THR A 102 -8.03 -19.05 17.60
N LYS A 103 -7.27 -17.96 17.43
CA LYS A 103 -6.07 -17.68 18.22
C LYS A 103 -6.41 -16.88 19.48
N PRO A 104 -5.93 -17.29 20.67
CA PRO A 104 -6.20 -16.58 21.92
C PRO A 104 -5.49 -15.22 21.98
N ALA A 105 -4.30 -15.10 21.38
CA ALA A 105 -3.57 -13.86 21.23
C ALA A 105 -2.69 -13.94 19.98
N ILE A 106 -2.37 -12.78 19.40
CA ILE A 106 -1.40 -12.66 18.30
C ILE A 106 -0.28 -11.66 18.63
N ASN A 107 0.88 -11.88 18.02
CA ASN A 107 1.89 -10.84 17.87
C ASN A 107 1.83 -10.30 16.44
N ALA A 108 1.67 -8.99 16.29
CA ALA A 108 1.64 -8.31 15.01
C ALA A 108 2.75 -7.24 14.92
N PHE A 109 3.42 -7.18 13.77
CA PHE A 109 4.49 -6.20 13.51
C PHE A 109 4.17 -5.35 12.28
N HIS A 110 4.35 -4.04 12.40
CA HIS A 110 3.91 -3.03 11.43
C HIS A 110 5.10 -2.19 10.96
N LEU A 111 5.52 -2.40 9.71
CA LEU A 111 6.73 -1.83 9.11
C LEU A 111 6.41 -0.58 8.28
N ALA A 112 7.04 0.55 8.62
CA ALA A 112 6.93 1.83 7.92
C ALA A 112 5.48 2.35 7.81
N GLU A 113 4.65 2.13 8.83
CA GLU A 113 3.20 2.40 8.79
C GLU A 113 2.74 3.61 9.61
N GLY A 114 3.61 4.57 9.94
CA GLY A 114 3.18 5.80 10.60
C GLY A 114 2.02 6.46 9.82
N PRO A 115 0.91 6.90 10.46
CA PRO A 115 0.64 7.00 11.90
C PRO A 115 -0.02 5.74 12.55
N GLY A 116 -0.16 4.62 11.84
CA GLY A 116 -0.68 3.36 12.40
C GLY A 116 -2.12 3.00 12.04
N GLY A 117 -2.62 3.42 10.87
CA GLY A 117 -3.99 3.10 10.45
C GLY A 117 -4.28 1.59 10.33
N PHE A 118 -3.29 0.79 9.94
CA PHE A 118 -3.41 -0.67 9.90
C PHE A 118 -3.46 -1.28 11.32
N ILE A 119 -2.62 -0.81 12.23
CA ILE A 119 -2.64 -1.17 13.66
C ILE A 119 -4.04 -0.94 14.24
N GLU A 120 -4.57 0.27 14.04
CA GLU A 120 -5.90 0.66 14.51
C GLU A 120 -7.00 -0.23 13.93
N ALA A 121 -6.90 -0.64 12.67
CA ALA A 121 -7.85 -1.55 12.03
C ALA A 121 -7.86 -2.94 12.67
N ILE A 122 -6.69 -3.53 12.87
CA ILE A 122 -6.58 -4.89 13.44
C ILE A 122 -7.03 -4.88 14.90
N LEU A 123 -6.60 -3.87 15.66
CA LEU A 123 -7.00 -3.71 17.07
C LEU A 123 -8.52 -3.64 17.20
N ASN A 124 -9.20 -2.84 16.36
CA ASN A 124 -10.66 -2.73 16.40
C ASN A 124 -11.41 -3.99 15.95
N ILE A 125 -10.83 -4.79 15.05
CA ILE A 125 -11.41 -6.06 14.61
C ILE A 125 -11.23 -7.14 15.70
N ARG A 126 -10.04 -7.24 16.28
CA ARG A 126 -9.72 -8.31 17.24
C ARG A 126 -10.23 -8.04 18.64
N GLN A 127 -10.23 -6.78 19.08
CA GLN A 127 -10.69 -6.37 20.42
C GLN A 127 -10.13 -7.25 21.55
N CYS A 128 -8.87 -7.66 21.41
CA CYS A 128 -8.20 -8.62 22.29
C CYS A 128 -7.04 -7.92 23.02
N PRO A 129 -7.17 -7.66 24.33
CA PRO A 129 -6.12 -6.99 25.11
C PRO A 129 -4.80 -7.76 25.21
N GLN A 130 -4.83 -9.08 25.00
CA GLN A 130 -3.64 -9.94 25.03
C GLN A 130 -2.82 -9.88 23.74
N ASP A 131 -3.39 -9.37 22.65
CA ASP A 131 -2.65 -9.17 21.40
C ASP A 131 -1.55 -8.12 21.60
N LYS A 132 -0.39 -8.30 20.97
CA LYS A 132 0.70 -7.32 20.97
C LYS A 132 0.87 -6.75 19.57
N TYR A 133 0.84 -5.42 19.48
CA TYR A 133 1.02 -4.69 18.24
C TYR A 133 2.29 -3.84 18.31
N ILE A 134 3.25 -4.10 17.41
CA ILE A 134 4.53 -3.40 17.41
C ILE A 134 4.65 -2.60 16.12
N GLY A 135 4.82 -1.28 16.24
CA GLY A 135 5.02 -0.39 15.09
C GLY A 135 6.48 0.07 14.99
N MET A 136 7.07 -0.02 13.80
CA MET A 136 8.38 0.52 13.50
C MET A 136 8.29 1.44 12.29
N THR A 137 8.62 2.71 12.47
CA THR A 137 8.69 3.71 11.39
C THR A 137 9.78 4.71 11.73
N ILE A 138 10.28 5.46 10.74
CA ILE A 138 11.24 6.53 10.96
C ILE A 138 10.69 7.50 12.03
N LEU A 139 11.45 7.69 13.10
CA LEU A 139 11.05 8.51 14.25
C LEU A 139 11.48 9.96 14.12
N ASP A 140 12.57 10.20 13.40
CA ASP A 140 13.13 11.51 13.16
C ASP A 140 12.80 11.98 11.74
N ASP A 141 11.92 12.96 11.64
CA ASP A 141 11.50 13.60 10.39
C ASP A 141 12.10 15.02 10.23
N ILE A 142 13.13 15.38 11.02
CA ILE A 142 13.80 16.68 10.95
C ILE A 142 14.28 17.00 9.52
N SER A 143 14.65 15.97 8.74
CA SER A 143 15.09 16.11 7.35
C SER A 143 13.98 16.12 6.31
N ASP A 144 12.79 15.56 6.59
CA ASP A 144 11.66 15.56 5.65
C ASP A 144 10.30 15.49 6.38
N PRO A 145 9.59 16.63 6.53
CA PRO A 145 8.29 16.68 7.20
C PRO A 145 7.17 15.92 6.46
N ASN A 146 7.40 15.43 5.24
CA ASN A 146 6.43 14.65 4.49
C ASN A 146 6.40 13.18 4.90
N ILE A 147 7.40 12.68 5.63
CA ILE A 147 7.42 11.30 6.11
C ILE A 147 6.41 11.14 7.26
N PRO A 148 5.36 10.30 7.10
CA PRO A 148 4.37 10.13 8.15
C PRO A 148 4.96 9.42 9.38
N GLY A 149 5.09 10.13 10.50
CA GLY A 149 5.50 9.58 11.80
C GLY A 149 4.35 9.31 12.77
N TRP A 150 4.69 9.04 14.04
CA TRP A 150 3.73 8.78 15.13
C TRP A 150 3.09 10.03 15.75
N LYS A 151 3.40 11.23 15.24
CA LYS A 151 2.97 12.51 15.81
C LYS A 151 1.44 12.61 16.00
N LYS A 152 0.66 12.02 15.10
CA LYS A 152 -0.81 11.99 15.15
C LYS A 152 -1.39 10.89 16.04
N SER A 153 -0.55 10.04 16.63
CA SER A 153 -0.94 8.79 17.30
C SER A 153 -0.82 8.84 18.82
N ASN A 154 -0.39 9.96 19.41
CA ASN A 154 -0.16 10.08 20.86
C ASN A 154 -1.36 9.66 21.72
N MET A 155 -2.57 10.12 21.38
CA MET A 155 -3.78 9.72 22.10
C MET A 155 -4.12 8.24 21.88
N PHE A 156 -3.87 7.72 20.68
CA PHE A 156 -4.10 6.31 20.36
C PHE A 156 -3.15 5.40 21.14
N LEU A 157 -1.85 5.72 21.18
CA LEU A 157 -0.85 4.95 21.93
C LEU A 157 -1.13 4.99 23.44
N LYS A 158 -1.52 6.14 24.00
CA LYS A 158 -1.90 6.25 25.43
C LYS A 158 -3.12 5.42 25.80
N ARG A 159 -4.07 5.23 24.88
CA ARG A 159 -5.31 4.47 25.13
C ARG A 159 -5.13 2.96 24.95
N ASN A 160 -4.12 2.54 24.21
CA ASN A 160 -3.92 1.14 23.83
C ASN A 160 -2.55 0.67 24.34
N ALA A 161 -2.51 0.19 25.59
CA ALA A 161 -1.28 -0.23 26.25
C ALA A 161 -0.60 -1.45 25.60
N ASN A 162 -1.32 -2.16 24.74
CA ASN A 162 -0.82 -3.30 23.98
C ASN A 162 -0.26 -2.92 22.60
N VAL A 163 -0.18 -1.61 22.30
CA VAL A 163 0.52 -1.06 21.13
C VAL A 163 1.83 -0.43 21.58
N SER A 164 2.95 -0.86 21.02
CA SER A 164 4.29 -0.35 21.33
C SER A 164 5.04 0.08 20.07
N ILE A 165 5.91 1.09 20.21
CA ILE A 165 6.77 1.55 19.11
C ILE A 165 8.18 0.96 19.28
N GLU A 166 8.72 0.41 18.21
CA GLU A 166 10.08 -0.11 18.14
C GLU A 166 10.99 0.89 17.41
N ALA A 167 12.07 1.29 18.06
CA ALA A 167 13.04 2.24 17.54
C ALA A 167 14.27 1.54 16.93
N GLY A 168 14.44 0.25 17.21
CA GLY A 168 15.62 -0.51 16.78
C GLY A 168 16.87 -0.16 17.60
N ALA A 169 18.00 -0.78 17.25
CA ALA A 169 19.27 -0.59 17.97
C ALA A 169 19.85 0.83 17.85
N ASP A 170 19.62 1.52 16.74
CA ASP A 170 20.09 2.88 16.53
C ASP A 170 19.09 3.97 16.99
N ASN A 171 17.95 3.55 17.52
CA ASN A 171 16.85 4.40 18.00
C ASN A 171 16.19 5.29 16.92
N THR A 172 16.39 5.01 15.63
CA THR A 172 15.81 5.82 14.53
C THR A 172 14.50 5.26 13.98
N GLY A 173 14.22 3.98 14.20
CA GLY A 173 13.13 3.27 13.54
C GLY A 173 13.34 3.06 12.03
N ASN A 174 14.53 3.35 11.51
CA ASN A 174 14.86 3.21 10.10
C ASN A 174 15.01 1.73 9.72
N ILE A 175 14.10 1.23 8.87
CA ILE A 175 14.14 -0.15 8.38
C ILE A 175 15.22 -0.41 7.33
N LEU A 176 15.91 0.63 6.85
CA LEU A 176 17.08 0.53 5.96
C LEU A 176 18.41 0.52 6.74
N SER A 177 18.37 0.38 8.07
CA SER A 177 19.56 0.23 8.92
C SER A 177 19.93 -1.25 9.13
N ILE A 178 21.20 -1.58 8.87
CA ILE A 178 21.76 -2.91 9.12
C ILE A 178 21.74 -3.24 10.62
N ALA A 179 22.00 -2.25 11.49
CA ALA A 179 21.97 -2.43 12.94
C ALA A 179 20.56 -2.80 13.42
N ASN A 180 19.55 -2.08 12.93
CA ASN A 180 18.14 -2.35 13.24
C ASN A 180 17.68 -3.71 12.71
N PHE A 181 18.16 -4.12 11.53
CA PHE A 181 17.81 -5.40 10.94
C PHE A 181 18.32 -6.58 11.79
N LYS A 182 19.60 -6.52 12.21
CA LYS A 182 20.20 -7.52 13.12
C LYS A 182 19.48 -7.55 14.47
N TYR A 183 19.20 -6.38 15.04
CA TYR A 183 18.45 -6.26 16.30
C TYR A 183 17.07 -6.90 16.23
N CYS A 184 16.31 -6.61 15.16
CA CYS A 184 14.96 -7.18 15.00
C CYS A 184 15.01 -8.69 14.79
N ASN A 185 16.06 -9.21 14.13
CA ASN A 185 16.29 -10.65 14.06
C ASN A 185 16.49 -11.25 15.45
N GLU A 186 17.41 -10.71 16.25
CA GLU A 186 17.71 -11.20 17.60
C GLU A 186 16.49 -11.18 18.52
N LYS A 187 15.66 -10.13 18.42
CA LYS A 187 14.52 -9.91 19.33
C LYS A 187 13.23 -10.60 18.89
N TYR A 188 12.97 -10.68 17.57
CA TYR A 188 11.65 -11.03 17.04
C TYR A 188 11.66 -12.18 16.03
N ALA A 189 12.79 -12.85 15.81
CA ALA A 189 12.87 -13.95 14.85
C ALA A 189 11.73 -14.98 15.04
N SER A 190 11.07 -15.31 13.93
CA SER A 190 10.04 -16.37 13.86
C SER A 190 8.89 -16.25 14.88
N SER A 191 8.52 -15.02 15.30
CA SER A 191 7.60 -14.80 16.43
C SER A 191 6.30 -14.07 16.08
N MET A 192 6.19 -13.50 14.88
CA MET A 192 5.05 -12.66 14.47
C MET A 192 4.00 -13.46 13.69
N ASP A 193 2.75 -13.45 14.16
CA ASP A 193 1.61 -14.10 13.50
C ASP A 193 1.10 -13.29 12.30
N LEU A 194 1.23 -11.96 12.36
CA LEU A 194 0.89 -11.03 11.29
C LEU A 194 2.04 -10.03 11.13
N ILE A 195 2.46 -9.79 9.89
CA ILE A 195 3.30 -8.66 9.56
C ILE A 195 2.58 -7.82 8.52
N THR A 196 2.63 -6.50 8.65
CA THR A 196 2.16 -5.60 7.59
C THR A 196 3.22 -4.55 7.28
N ALA A 197 3.21 -4.09 6.04
CA ALA A 197 4.16 -3.14 5.49
C ALA A 197 3.43 -2.19 4.52
N ASP A 198 3.21 -0.94 4.93
CA ASP A 198 2.51 0.11 4.15
C ASP A 198 3.45 1.28 3.79
N GLY A 199 4.77 1.04 3.82
CA GLY A 199 5.79 2.04 3.54
C GLY A 199 5.73 2.59 2.11
N GLY A 200 5.89 3.90 1.99
CA GLY A 200 5.99 4.62 0.72
C GLY A 200 6.45 6.06 0.94
N PHE A 201 7.12 6.63 -0.05
CA PHE A 201 7.51 8.04 -0.06
C PHE A 201 6.45 8.88 -0.80
N ASP A 202 6.49 10.20 -0.64
CA ASP A 202 5.64 11.09 -1.44
C ASP A 202 6.22 11.20 -2.86
N PHE A 203 5.53 10.58 -3.81
CA PHE A 203 5.92 10.54 -5.22
C PHE A 203 5.15 11.55 -6.08
N SER A 204 4.55 12.57 -5.47
CA SER A 204 3.66 13.51 -6.17
C SER A 204 4.28 14.21 -7.38
N PHE A 205 5.62 14.22 -7.49
CA PHE A 205 6.38 14.85 -8.57
C PHE A 205 7.05 13.87 -9.55
N ASP A 206 7.13 12.58 -9.23
CA ASP A 206 7.80 11.59 -10.09
C ASP A 206 7.14 10.20 -10.01
N PHE A 207 5.95 10.08 -10.62
CA PHE A 207 5.21 8.83 -10.69
C PHE A 207 5.87 7.78 -11.58
N ASN A 208 6.75 8.18 -12.50
CA ASN A 208 7.35 7.29 -13.50
C ASN A 208 8.57 6.56 -12.93
N ASN A 209 9.34 7.19 -12.04
CA ASN A 209 10.46 6.53 -11.35
C ASN A 209 10.08 5.90 -10.00
N GLN A 210 8.79 5.93 -9.62
CA GLN A 210 8.31 5.38 -8.35
C GLN A 210 8.76 3.93 -8.09
N GLU A 211 8.71 3.06 -9.10
CA GLU A 211 9.11 1.64 -8.96
C GLU A 211 10.61 1.48 -8.68
N ILE A 212 11.44 2.40 -9.19
CA ILE A 212 12.90 2.41 -8.96
C ILE A 212 13.18 2.96 -7.56
N SER A 213 12.60 4.11 -7.22
CA SER A 213 12.86 4.82 -5.96
C SER A 213 12.44 4.01 -4.72
N ILE A 214 11.41 3.18 -4.83
CA ILE A 214 10.93 2.37 -3.70
C ILE A 214 11.68 1.03 -3.54
N ALA A 215 12.53 0.63 -4.49
CA ALA A 215 13.11 -0.72 -4.54
C ALA A 215 13.81 -1.14 -3.23
N GLN A 216 14.61 -0.24 -2.64
CA GLN A 216 15.28 -0.48 -1.36
C GLN A 216 14.29 -0.66 -0.21
N LEU A 217 13.31 0.25 -0.09
CA LEU A 217 12.30 0.18 0.97
C LEU A 217 11.44 -1.07 0.84
N LEU A 218 11.08 -1.44 -0.39
CA LEU A 218 10.27 -2.62 -0.68
C LEU A 218 11.00 -3.89 -0.26
N PHE A 219 12.25 -4.08 -0.69
CA PHE A 219 13.04 -5.25 -0.30
C PHE A 219 13.37 -5.25 1.19
N GLY A 220 13.63 -4.09 1.80
CA GLY A 220 13.82 -3.98 3.25
C GLY A 220 12.61 -4.48 4.04
N GLN A 221 11.40 -4.04 3.68
CA GLN A 221 10.17 -4.54 4.31
C GLN A 221 10.01 -6.07 4.16
N VAL A 222 10.38 -6.62 3.00
CA VAL A 222 10.40 -8.08 2.76
C VAL A 222 11.41 -8.77 3.67
N CYS A 223 12.66 -8.29 3.73
CA CYS A 223 13.69 -8.87 4.59
C CYS A 223 13.23 -8.94 6.04
N TYR A 224 12.72 -7.83 6.59
CA TYR A 224 12.19 -7.78 7.96
C TYR A 224 11.04 -8.76 8.16
N ALA A 225 10.09 -8.82 7.21
CA ALA A 225 8.99 -9.77 7.29
C ALA A 225 9.51 -11.21 7.35
N LEU A 226 10.38 -11.62 6.41
CA LEU A 226 10.87 -13.00 6.34
C LEU A 226 11.63 -13.44 7.59
N ILE A 227 12.41 -12.56 8.23
CA ILE A 227 13.15 -12.93 9.45
C ILE A 227 12.25 -13.03 10.69
N MET A 228 11.21 -12.20 10.79
CA MET A 228 10.34 -12.12 11.98
C MET A 228 9.10 -13.03 11.89
N GLN A 229 8.72 -13.46 10.69
CA GLN A 229 7.47 -14.19 10.47
C GLN A 229 7.51 -15.57 11.13
N LYS A 230 6.51 -15.83 11.98
CA LYS A 230 6.25 -17.16 12.54
C LYS A 230 5.67 -18.10 11.48
N GLN A 231 5.93 -19.39 11.61
CA GLN A 231 5.27 -20.42 10.78
C GLN A 231 3.74 -20.25 10.78
N GLU A 232 3.12 -20.47 9.63
CA GLU A 232 1.69 -20.23 9.37
C GLU A 232 1.26 -18.75 9.51
N GLY A 233 2.22 -17.84 9.67
CA GLY A 233 1.97 -16.41 9.73
C GLY A 233 1.57 -15.82 8.37
N ASN A 234 0.95 -14.64 8.42
CA ASN A 234 0.54 -13.90 7.23
C ASN A 234 1.33 -12.60 7.12
N PHE A 235 1.56 -12.16 5.89
CA PHE A 235 2.24 -10.91 5.57
C PHE A 235 1.44 -10.10 4.54
N ILE A 236 1.31 -8.79 4.76
CA ILE A 236 0.67 -7.87 3.81
C ILE A 236 1.66 -6.77 3.45
N LEU A 237 1.96 -6.64 2.16
CA LEU A 237 2.96 -5.70 1.65
C LEU A 237 2.35 -4.78 0.60
N LYS A 238 2.47 -3.46 0.80
CA LYS A 238 2.18 -2.48 -0.23
C LYS A 238 3.21 -2.54 -1.35
N ILE A 239 2.71 -2.52 -2.58
CA ILE A 239 3.50 -2.38 -3.81
C ILE A 239 2.88 -1.32 -4.71
N PHE A 240 3.64 -0.89 -5.72
CA PHE A 240 3.17 0.02 -6.75
C PHE A 240 3.11 -0.70 -8.09
N ASP A 241 3.65 -0.10 -9.14
CA ASP A 241 3.86 -0.78 -10.41
C ASP A 241 4.79 -1.99 -10.22
N CYS A 242 4.61 -3.00 -11.07
CA CYS A 242 5.37 -4.25 -11.04
C CYS A 242 5.74 -4.65 -12.46
N PHE A 243 6.49 -3.77 -13.13
CA PHE A 243 6.99 -3.97 -14.48
C PHE A 243 8.48 -4.31 -14.51
N MET A 244 9.23 -3.93 -13.48
CA MET A 244 10.69 -4.04 -13.43
C MET A 244 11.15 -5.31 -12.71
N GLN A 245 12.35 -5.76 -13.07
CA GLN A 245 12.85 -7.07 -12.65
C GLN A 245 13.00 -7.22 -11.12
N HIS A 246 13.41 -6.18 -10.41
CA HIS A 246 13.55 -6.25 -8.95
C HIS A 246 12.21 -6.48 -8.25
N THR A 247 11.12 -5.86 -8.70
CA THR A 247 9.78 -6.07 -8.16
C THR A 247 9.27 -7.47 -8.47
N ILE A 248 9.52 -7.97 -9.68
CA ILE A 248 9.18 -9.35 -10.10
C ILE A 248 9.93 -10.36 -9.21
N ASP A 249 11.23 -10.15 -8.99
CA ASP A 249 12.05 -11.01 -8.15
C ASP A 249 11.51 -11.06 -6.70
N ILE A 250 11.09 -9.92 -6.14
CA ILE A 250 10.44 -9.85 -4.82
C ILE A 250 9.13 -10.65 -4.78
N ILE A 251 8.26 -10.47 -5.77
CA ILE A 251 6.98 -11.17 -5.82
C ILE A 251 7.18 -12.70 -5.97
N TYR A 252 8.17 -13.10 -6.78
CA TYR A 252 8.55 -14.49 -6.97
C TYR A 252 9.13 -15.11 -5.70
N LEU A 253 9.97 -14.36 -4.98
CA LEU A 253 10.54 -14.73 -3.69
C LEU A 253 9.44 -14.97 -2.66
N LEU A 254 8.49 -14.05 -2.51
CA LEU A 254 7.36 -14.22 -1.58
C LEU A 254 6.55 -15.47 -1.90
N SER A 255 6.36 -15.79 -3.19
CA SER A 255 5.65 -17.00 -3.63
C SER A 255 6.37 -18.31 -3.28
N ALA A 256 7.64 -18.25 -2.86
CA ALA A 256 8.42 -19.40 -2.39
C ALA A 256 8.39 -19.56 -0.87
N PHE A 257 8.12 -18.47 -0.13
CA PHE A 257 8.15 -18.43 1.33
C PHE A 257 6.77 -18.62 1.97
N TYR A 258 5.69 -18.46 1.20
CA TYR A 258 4.32 -18.57 1.67
C TYR A 258 3.52 -19.58 0.85
N GLU A 259 2.55 -20.25 1.49
CA GLU A 259 1.69 -21.23 0.82
C GLU A 259 0.83 -20.62 -0.28
N ARG A 260 0.30 -19.41 -0.04
CA ARG A 260 -0.56 -18.69 -0.98
C ARG A 260 -0.20 -17.22 -1.00
N VAL A 261 0.03 -16.67 -2.19
CA VAL A 261 0.35 -15.26 -2.38
C VAL A 261 -0.64 -14.66 -3.37
N TYR A 262 -1.28 -13.56 -2.96
CA TYR A 262 -2.26 -12.86 -3.76
C TYR A 262 -1.78 -11.44 -4.08
N ILE A 263 -2.15 -10.92 -5.25
CA ILE A 263 -2.08 -9.48 -5.53
C ILE A 263 -3.51 -8.92 -5.58
N ILE A 264 -3.73 -7.81 -4.88
CA ILE A 264 -5.02 -7.14 -4.77
C ILE A 264 -4.87 -5.62 -4.89
N LYS A 265 -5.89 -4.98 -5.48
CA LYS A 265 -6.15 -3.55 -5.31
C LYS A 265 -7.45 -3.34 -4.53
N PRO A 266 -7.41 -3.02 -3.23
CA PRO A 266 -8.62 -2.74 -2.44
C PRO A 266 -9.42 -1.60 -3.07
N ASN A 267 -10.74 -1.60 -2.95
CA ASN A 267 -11.57 -0.53 -3.50
C ASN A 267 -11.29 0.83 -2.84
N THR A 268 -10.84 0.79 -1.58
CA THR A 268 -10.39 1.95 -0.81
C THR A 268 -9.03 2.50 -1.26
N SER A 269 -8.32 1.81 -2.16
CA SER A 269 -7.18 2.37 -2.89
C SER A 269 -7.66 3.01 -4.20
N ARG A 270 -7.22 4.25 -4.46
CA ARG A 270 -7.71 5.05 -5.59
C ARG A 270 -7.41 4.36 -6.92
N TYR A 271 -8.37 4.36 -7.84
CA TYR A 271 -8.22 3.67 -9.12
C TYR A 271 -7.14 4.27 -10.03
N ALA A 272 -6.91 5.58 -9.95
CA ALA A 272 -5.89 6.27 -10.73
C ALA A 272 -4.43 6.02 -10.26
N ASN A 273 -4.22 5.47 -9.05
CA ASN A 273 -2.86 5.25 -8.54
C ASN A 273 -2.38 3.82 -8.78
N SER A 274 -1.07 3.64 -8.72
CA SER A 274 -0.41 2.33 -8.92
C SER A 274 -0.41 1.45 -7.67
N GLU A 275 -0.87 1.97 -6.53
CA GLU A 275 -0.88 1.27 -5.24
C GLU A 275 -1.73 -0.02 -5.32
N LYS A 276 -1.09 -1.12 -4.93
CA LYS A 276 -1.63 -2.48 -4.80
C LYS A 276 -1.04 -3.11 -3.54
N TYR A 277 -1.52 -4.28 -3.16
CA TYR A 277 -1.02 -5.03 -2.01
C TYR A 277 -0.78 -6.48 -2.40
N ILE A 278 0.33 -7.03 -1.91
CA ILE A 278 0.60 -8.47 -1.87
C ILE A 278 0.07 -8.99 -0.53
N VAL A 279 -0.76 -10.03 -0.57
CA VAL A 279 -1.25 -10.72 0.62
C VAL A 279 -0.69 -12.13 0.62
N CYS A 280 0.23 -12.40 1.54
CA CYS A 280 0.91 -13.66 1.73
C CYS A 280 0.27 -14.42 2.90
N LYS A 281 -0.06 -15.70 2.70
CA LYS A 281 -0.67 -16.56 3.71
C LYS A 281 0.10 -17.85 3.91
N GLY A 282 0.28 -18.24 5.16
CA GLY A 282 0.91 -19.51 5.55
C GLY A 282 2.41 -19.49 5.32
N PHE A 283 3.17 -18.80 6.16
CA PHE A 283 4.63 -18.83 6.09
C PHE A 283 5.16 -20.25 6.35
N ILE A 284 6.00 -20.77 5.45
CA ILE A 284 6.32 -22.20 5.42
C ILE A 284 7.48 -22.62 6.34
N TYR A 285 8.21 -21.67 6.91
CA TYR A 285 9.40 -21.96 7.72
C TYR A 285 9.12 -21.79 9.21
N SER A 286 9.64 -22.73 10.02
CA SER A 286 9.57 -22.68 11.48
C SER A 286 10.65 -21.79 12.11
N LYS A 287 11.78 -21.64 11.41
CA LYS A 287 12.94 -20.86 11.82
C LYS A 287 13.57 -20.19 10.60
N ASN A 288 14.38 -19.16 10.83
CA ASN A 288 15.03 -18.40 9.76
C ASN A 288 16.49 -18.77 9.47
N ASP A 289 17.07 -19.71 10.22
CA ASP A 289 18.51 -20.07 10.16
C ASP A 289 19.00 -20.37 8.73
N SER A 290 18.14 -20.98 7.91
CA SER A 290 18.48 -21.41 6.54
C SER A 290 18.59 -20.27 5.51
N PHE A 291 18.02 -19.10 5.81
CA PHE A 291 17.97 -17.98 4.87
C PHE A 291 18.43 -16.65 5.47
N TYR A 292 18.49 -16.52 6.80
CA TYR A 292 18.93 -15.29 7.46
C TYR A 292 20.33 -14.83 7.02
N PRO A 293 21.37 -15.69 6.95
CA PRO A 293 22.70 -15.25 6.50
C PRO A 293 22.68 -14.67 5.08
N LEU A 294 21.93 -15.30 4.15
CA LEU A 294 21.80 -14.85 2.77
C LEU A 294 21.03 -13.53 2.67
N LEU A 295 19.94 -13.39 3.44
CA LEU A 295 19.20 -12.13 3.53
C LEU A 295 20.06 -11.01 4.10
N LEU A 296 20.83 -11.28 5.16
CA LEU A 296 21.72 -10.29 5.77
C LEU A 296 22.81 -9.83 4.79
N GLU A 297 23.45 -10.76 4.08
CA GLU A 297 24.44 -10.43 3.05
C GLU A 297 23.81 -9.58 1.94
N THR A 298 22.67 -10.02 1.41
CA THR A 298 21.98 -9.33 0.31
C THR A 298 21.48 -7.95 0.73
N PHE A 299 20.92 -7.84 1.92
CA PHE A 299 20.49 -6.56 2.49
C PHE A 299 21.68 -5.62 2.70
N THR A 300 22.80 -6.14 3.21
CA THR A 300 24.03 -5.35 3.36
C THR A 300 24.54 -4.84 2.01
N LYS A 301 24.60 -5.70 0.98
CA LYS A 301 24.97 -5.30 -0.38
C LYS A 301 24.06 -4.20 -0.91
N MET A 302 22.74 -4.35 -0.74
CA MET A 302 21.75 -3.36 -1.19
C MET A 302 21.92 -1.99 -0.52
N ILE A 303 22.12 -1.96 0.80
CA ILE A 303 22.28 -0.70 1.57
C ILE A 303 23.61 -0.01 1.26
N GLN A 304 24.65 -0.78 0.95
CA GLN A 304 25.97 -0.27 0.60
C GLN A 304 26.11 0.11 -0.89
N LEU A 305 25.03 0.02 -1.68
CA LEU A 305 25.07 0.42 -3.08
C LEU A 305 25.41 1.92 -3.21
N PRO A 306 26.35 2.27 -4.10
CA PRO A 306 26.62 3.67 -4.45
C PRO A 306 25.37 4.38 -4.97
N GLN A 307 25.27 5.69 -4.72
CA GLN A 307 24.10 6.50 -5.10
C GLN A 307 23.89 6.60 -6.62
N ASP A 308 24.93 6.39 -7.42
CA ASP A 308 24.90 6.40 -8.88
C ASP A 308 24.49 5.05 -9.50
N LYS A 309 24.22 4.03 -8.68
CA LYS A 309 23.81 2.69 -9.13
C LYS A 309 22.33 2.46 -8.85
N TYR A 310 21.70 1.71 -9.76
CA TYR A 310 20.31 1.27 -9.60
C TYR A 310 20.24 -0.22 -9.28
N ILE A 311 19.25 -0.61 -8.48
CA ILE A 311 18.96 -2.03 -8.24
C ILE A 311 18.29 -2.60 -9.48
N ARG A 312 18.86 -3.69 -10.02
CA ARG A 312 18.30 -4.42 -11.16
C ARG A 312 17.56 -5.67 -10.72
N ARG A 313 18.15 -6.47 -9.83
CA ARG A 313 17.65 -7.80 -9.46
C ARG A 313 17.87 -8.12 -7.99
N PHE A 314 17.01 -8.99 -7.46
CA PHE A 314 17.16 -9.64 -6.16
C PHE A 314 17.37 -11.16 -6.25
N LEU A 315 17.39 -11.70 -7.48
CA LEU A 315 17.62 -13.12 -7.75
C LEU A 315 18.64 -13.31 -8.88
N SER A 316 19.56 -14.25 -8.69
CA SER A 316 20.60 -14.61 -9.67
C SER A 316 20.15 -15.65 -10.72
N ILE A 317 18.87 -16.01 -10.73
CA ILE A 317 18.29 -16.94 -11.71
C ILE A 317 17.14 -16.30 -12.50
N PRO A 318 16.86 -16.74 -13.73
CA PRO A 318 15.71 -16.25 -14.48
C PRO A 318 14.39 -16.66 -13.80
N ILE A 319 13.39 -15.78 -13.94
CA ILE A 319 12.02 -16.09 -13.51
C ILE A 319 11.36 -17.01 -14.56
N PRO A 320 10.71 -18.11 -14.15
CA PRO A 320 9.99 -18.97 -15.07
C PRO A 320 8.93 -18.22 -15.87
N TYR A 321 8.87 -18.47 -17.17
CA TYR A 321 7.97 -17.75 -18.09
C TYR A 321 6.50 -17.82 -17.67
N TYR A 322 6.05 -18.96 -17.14
CA TYR A 322 4.68 -19.12 -16.62
C TYR A 322 4.35 -18.10 -15.51
N PHE A 323 5.31 -17.81 -14.62
CA PHE A 323 5.12 -16.83 -13.56
C PHE A 323 5.06 -15.41 -14.12
N SER A 324 5.94 -15.09 -15.08
CA SER A 324 5.95 -13.80 -15.76
C SER A 324 4.63 -13.55 -16.51
N ILE A 325 4.09 -14.53 -17.24
CA ILE A 325 2.78 -14.41 -17.90
C ILE A 325 1.68 -14.10 -16.89
N LYS A 326 1.68 -14.77 -15.73
CA LYS A 326 0.69 -14.50 -14.70
C LYS A 326 0.78 -13.05 -14.21
N LEU A 327 1.98 -12.51 -14.02
CA LEU A 327 2.12 -11.08 -13.69
C LEU A 327 1.65 -10.16 -14.83
N GLU A 328 1.90 -10.50 -16.09
CA GLU A 328 1.43 -9.71 -17.24
C GLU A 328 -0.10 -9.69 -17.36
N GLU A 329 -0.77 -10.81 -17.11
CA GLU A 329 -2.23 -10.89 -17.05
C GLU A 329 -2.79 -9.95 -15.96
N LEU A 330 -2.14 -9.92 -14.79
CA LEU A 330 -2.52 -9.05 -13.67
C LEU A 330 -2.32 -7.59 -13.98
N ASN A 331 -1.14 -7.27 -14.51
CA ASN A 331 -0.77 -5.94 -14.95
C ASN A 331 -1.79 -5.43 -15.97
N SER A 332 -2.17 -6.26 -16.94
CA SER A 332 -3.17 -5.91 -17.95
C SER A 332 -4.50 -5.49 -17.33
N VAL A 333 -5.01 -6.21 -16.32
CA VAL A 333 -6.29 -5.85 -15.70
C VAL A 333 -6.18 -4.59 -14.83
N PHE A 334 -5.17 -4.52 -13.95
CA PHE A 334 -5.02 -3.35 -13.08
C PHE A 334 -4.66 -2.08 -13.86
N GLY A 335 -3.74 -2.21 -14.82
CA GLY A 335 -3.28 -1.12 -15.66
C GLY A 335 -4.36 -0.60 -16.58
N GLN A 336 -5.14 -1.47 -17.23
CA GLN A 336 -6.30 -1.05 -18.03
C GLN A 336 -7.27 -0.24 -17.17
N LYS A 337 -7.58 -0.71 -15.95
CA LYS A 337 -8.49 0.00 -15.06
C LYS A 337 -7.97 1.39 -14.66
N GLN A 338 -6.66 1.48 -14.44
CA GLN A 338 -5.99 2.74 -14.12
C GLN A 338 -6.02 3.71 -15.30
N ILE A 339 -5.66 3.25 -16.52
CA ILE A 339 -5.72 4.05 -17.75
C ILE A 339 -7.14 4.58 -17.97
N GLU A 340 -8.15 3.71 -17.88
CA GLU A 340 -9.55 4.11 -18.05
C GLU A 340 -9.98 5.18 -17.05
N ASN A 341 -9.58 5.05 -15.78
CA ASN A 341 -9.96 6.00 -14.75
C ASN A 341 -9.26 7.36 -14.94
N ILE A 342 -7.97 7.36 -15.29
CA ILE A 342 -7.23 8.58 -15.60
C ILE A 342 -7.84 9.24 -16.83
N HIS A 343 -8.00 8.50 -17.93
CA HIS A 343 -8.59 9.00 -19.17
C HIS A 343 -9.98 9.58 -18.94
N PHE A 344 -10.86 8.84 -18.27
CA PHE A 344 -12.21 9.32 -17.95
C PHE A 344 -12.19 10.62 -17.16
N THR A 345 -11.26 10.75 -16.21
CA THR A 345 -11.13 11.97 -15.41
C THR A 345 -10.63 13.14 -16.26
N ILE A 346 -9.64 12.95 -17.12
CA ILE A 346 -9.15 13.98 -18.06
C ILE A 346 -10.26 14.39 -19.03
N SER A 347 -10.94 13.45 -19.69
CA SER A 347 -12.05 13.78 -20.58
C SER A 347 -13.18 14.50 -19.84
N PHE A 348 -13.40 14.18 -18.56
CA PHE A 348 -14.39 14.89 -17.73
C PHE A 348 -13.94 16.30 -17.36
N LEU A 349 -12.63 16.56 -17.27
CA LEU A 349 -12.07 17.90 -17.11
C LEU A 349 -12.26 18.79 -18.34
N GLU A 350 -12.34 18.22 -19.54
CA GLU A 350 -12.44 18.99 -20.79
C GLU A 350 -13.90 19.26 -21.22
N GLN A 351 -14.87 18.51 -20.69
CA GLN A 351 -16.29 18.62 -21.07
C GLN A 351 -16.93 19.97 -20.68
N ARG A 352 -17.78 20.55 -21.54
CA ARG A 352 -18.67 21.67 -21.17
C ARG A 352 -19.94 21.12 -20.50
N ASN A 353 -20.57 21.89 -19.60
CA ASN A 353 -21.80 21.53 -18.86
C ASN A 353 -21.69 20.22 -18.04
N LYS A 354 -20.92 20.26 -16.95
CA LYS A 354 -20.57 19.05 -16.15
C LYS A 354 -21.51 18.76 -14.96
N GLN A 355 -22.40 19.69 -14.62
CA GLN A 355 -23.11 19.68 -13.33
C GLN A 355 -23.93 18.41 -13.10
N ASP A 356 -24.79 18.04 -14.04
CA ASP A 356 -25.62 16.83 -13.93
C ASP A 356 -24.78 15.55 -13.76
N LYS A 357 -23.63 15.50 -14.44
CA LYS A 357 -22.71 14.36 -14.35
C LYS A 357 -21.98 14.32 -13.01
N ILE A 358 -21.61 15.48 -12.45
CA ILE A 358 -21.07 15.58 -11.08
C ILE A 358 -22.11 15.04 -10.08
N GLU A 359 -23.35 15.52 -10.17
CA GLU A 359 -24.42 15.09 -9.25
C GLU A 359 -24.70 13.59 -9.35
N ASN A 360 -24.71 13.04 -10.56
CA ASN A 360 -24.88 11.60 -10.77
C ASN A 360 -23.72 10.80 -10.18
N LEU A 361 -22.47 11.23 -10.41
CA LEU A 361 -21.28 10.59 -9.82
C LEU A 361 -21.32 10.61 -8.29
N ILE A 362 -21.72 11.73 -7.69
CA ILE A 362 -21.87 11.83 -6.23
C ILE A 362 -22.89 10.81 -5.73
N LYS A 363 -24.08 10.74 -6.34
CA LYS A 363 -25.14 9.78 -5.97
C LYS A 363 -24.65 8.33 -6.06
N VAL A 364 -24.03 7.96 -7.17
CA VAL A 364 -23.50 6.61 -7.41
C VAL A 364 -22.38 6.25 -6.42
N ASN A 365 -21.47 7.18 -6.15
CA ASN A 365 -20.35 6.93 -5.24
C ASN A 365 -20.81 6.81 -3.78
N ILE A 366 -21.80 7.60 -3.36
CA ILE A 366 -22.42 7.45 -2.03
C ILE A 366 -23.00 6.03 -1.86
N GLN A 367 -23.74 5.55 -2.86
CA GLN A 367 -24.30 4.19 -2.82
C GLN A 367 -23.21 3.12 -2.75
N LYS A 368 -22.14 3.24 -3.55
CA LYS A 368 -20.99 2.32 -3.50
C LYS A 368 -20.28 2.34 -2.15
N CYS A 369 -20.10 3.51 -1.54
CA CYS A 369 -19.50 3.66 -0.22
C CYS A 369 -20.37 3.00 0.87
N ILE A 370 -21.70 3.19 0.83
CA ILE A 370 -22.63 2.55 1.77
C ILE A 370 -22.57 1.02 1.61
N GLN A 371 -22.60 0.51 0.37
CA GLN A 371 -22.46 -0.93 0.11
C GLN A 371 -21.11 -1.46 0.60
N TRP A 372 -20.03 -0.70 0.43
CA TRP A 372 -18.72 -1.05 0.96
C TRP A 372 -18.73 -1.14 2.49
N CYS A 373 -19.32 -0.16 3.18
CA CYS A 373 -19.45 -0.15 4.63
C CYS A 373 -20.25 -1.36 5.14
N ASN A 374 -21.38 -1.66 4.49
CA ASN A 374 -22.20 -2.85 4.81
C ASN A 374 -21.41 -4.15 4.67
N ARG A 375 -20.68 -4.34 3.55
CA ARG A 375 -19.89 -5.56 3.31
C ARG A 375 -18.76 -5.75 4.32
N ASN A 376 -18.24 -4.67 4.88
CA ASN A 376 -17.10 -4.67 5.77
C ASN A 376 -17.47 -4.46 7.24
N ASN A 377 -18.76 -4.47 7.58
CA ASN A 377 -19.28 -4.22 8.92
C ASN A 377 -18.79 -2.89 9.53
N VAL A 378 -18.69 -1.85 8.71
CA VAL A 378 -18.34 -0.49 9.15
C VAL A 378 -19.62 0.32 9.31
N GLU A 379 -19.83 0.91 10.49
CA GLU A 379 -20.96 1.80 10.71
C GLU A 379 -20.90 3.03 9.79
N TYR A 380 -22.05 3.41 9.23
CA TYR A 380 -22.14 4.54 8.30
C TYR A 380 -23.28 5.52 8.64
N ASN A 381 -23.11 6.76 8.21
CA ASN A 381 -24.13 7.79 8.27
C ASN A 381 -25.12 7.57 7.11
N ASN A 382 -26.40 7.41 7.40
CA ASN A 382 -27.42 7.31 6.35
C ASN A 382 -27.62 8.68 5.70
N MET A 383 -27.40 8.79 4.38
CA MET A 383 -27.31 10.06 3.65
C MET A 383 -28.57 10.40 2.86
N ASN A 384 -29.71 9.78 3.19
CA ASN A 384 -30.95 9.94 2.45
C ASN A 384 -31.57 11.36 2.53
N ASN A 385 -31.11 12.23 3.45
CA ASN A 385 -31.62 13.61 3.57
C ASN A 385 -30.64 14.62 2.98
N ILE A 386 -30.93 15.12 1.78
CA ILE A 386 -30.27 16.29 1.20
C ILE A 386 -30.79 17.50 1.98
N SER A 387 -29.93 18.17 2.76
CA SER A 387 -30.24 19.53 3.19
C SER A 387 -30.02 20.44 1.98
N GLN A 388 -31.09 20.74 1.24
CA GLN A 388 -31.09 21.83 0.26
C GLN A 388 -30.82 23.13 1.03
N LYS A 389 -29.60 23.65 0.94
CA LYS A 389 -29.33 25.07 1.15
C LYS A 389 -28.64 25.57 -0.13
N SER A 390 -29.45 26.30 -0.90
CA SER A 390 -29.15 27.34 -1.90
C SER A 390 -27.75 27.36 -2.53
N ILE A 391 -27.72 27.13 -3.85
CA ILE A 391 -26.58 27.30 -4.76
C ILE A 391 -26.56 28.76 -5.30
N ASP A 392 -26.92 29.76 -4.48
CA ASP A 392 -27.06 31.15 -4.95
C ASP A 392 -25.93 32.10 -4.53
N ASP A 393 -24.87 31.64 -3.85
CA ASP A 393 -23.85 32.56 -3.30
C ASP A 393 -22.52 32.64 -4.09
N ASP A 394 -22.36 31.95 -5.23
CA ASP A 394 -21.11 32.00 -6.04
C ASP A 394 -21.27 32.58 -7.46
N SER A 395 -22.32 33.37 -7.72
CA SER A 395 -22.53 34.06 -9.02
C SER A 395 -22.11 35.53 -9.04
N HIS A 396 -21.01 35.88 -8.38
CA HIS A 396 -20.35 37.19 -8.57
C HIS A 396 -18.85 37.02 -8.85
N ILE A 397 -18.54 36.56 -10.06
CA ILE A 397 -17.28 36.92 -10.72
C ILE A 397 -17.61 38.13 -11.59
N SER A 398 -17.21 39.29 -11.10
CA SER A 398 -17.27 40.58 -11.77
C SER A 398 -16.59 40.55 -13.14
N GLU A 399 -17.31 40.96 -14.17
CA GLU A 399 -16.75 41.36 -15.46
C GLU A 399 -15.79 42.55 -15.26
N PRO A 400 -14.66 42.62 -15.98
CA PRO A 400 -13.82 43.81 -15.97
C PRO A 400 -14.43 44.87 -16.88
N GLU A 401 -14.78 46.03 -16.31
CA GLU A 401 -15.04 47.24 -17.09
C GLU A 401 -13.73 47.82 -17.63
N ASN A 402 -13.76 48.14 -18.93
CA ASN A 402 -12.84 48.90 -19.79
C ASN A 402 -11.52 49.44 -19.21
#